data_AF-A0A2J0LQJ2-F1
#
_entry.id   AF-A0A2J0LQJ2-F1
#
_cell.length_a   1.000
_cell.length_b   1.000
_cell.length_c   1.000
_cell.angle_alpha   90.00
_cell.angle_beta   90.00
_cell.angle_gamma   90.00
#
_symmetry.space_group_name_H-M   'P 1'
#
loop_
_entity.id
_entity.type
_entity.pdbx_description
1 polymer ?
#
loop_
_entity_poly.entity_id
_entity_poly.type
_entity_poly.pdbx_seq_one_letter_code
_entity_poly.pdbx_strand_id
1 'polypeptide(L)' 'KSRPLFGCVPTQQKAYEFMKAEYIKKIPNAQYIGTNGFYVGCHQYLKKEDLDFMISVFKKILQDKK' A
#
# COMPACT_ATOMS: atom_id res chain seq x y z
N LYS A 1 17.91 -1.47 4.43
CA LYS A 1 16.44 -1.38 4.65
C LYS A 1 15.83 -0.58 3.50
N SER A 2 14.93 -1.17 2.72
CA SER A 2 14.26 -0.50 1.61
C SER A 2 13.37 0.64 2.12
N ARG A 3 13.34 1.76 1.40
CA ARG A 3 12.41 2.85 1.66
C ARG A 3 10.98 2.33 1.44
N PRO A 4 10.03 2.55 2.35
CA PRO A 4 8.63 2.29 2.06
C PRO A 4 8.21 3.22 0.92
N LEU A 5 7.90 2.64 -0.26
CA LEU A 5 7.54 3.38 -1.48
C LEU A 5 6.22 4.15 -1.34
N PHE A 6 5.35 3.74 -0.41
CA PHE A 6 3.96 4.20 -0.34
C PHE A 6 3.55 4.72 1.06
N GLY A 7 4.52 5.18 1.85
CA GLY A 7 4.20 5.82 3.14
C GLY A 7 3.39 7.10 2.93
N CYS A 8 2.43 7.35 3.81
CA CYS A 8 1.66 8.59 3.90
C CYS A 8 2.59 9.82 3.92
N VAL A 9 2.38 10.76 2.99
CA VAL A 9 2.98 12.10 3.04
C VAL A 9 2.04 13.02 3.84
N PRO A 10 2.55 13.80 4.82
CA PRO A 10 3.94 13.90 5.26
C PRO A 10 4.32 12.94 6.40
N THR A 11 3.35 12.24 7.01
CA THR A 11 3.53 11.64 8.35
C THR A 11 4.40 10.38 8.44
N GLN A 12 4.63 9.69 7.33
CA GLN A 12 5.37 8.42 7.26
C GLN A 12 6.61 8.50 6.35
N GLN A 13 6.90 9.66 5.76
CA GLN A 13 8.07 9.86 4.89
C GLN A 13 9.06 10.86 5.51
N LYS A 14 10.28 10.40 5.79
CA LYS A 14 11.32 11.20 6.46
C LYS A 14 11.63 12.54 5.77
N ALA A 15 11.48 12.62 4.45
CA ALA A 15 11.69 13.86 3.68
C ALA A 15 10.74 15.00 4.09
N TYR A 16 9.61 14.67 4.73
CA TYR A 16 8.56 15.62 5.13
C TYR A 16 8.40 15.74 6.64
N GLU A 17 9.40 15.31 7.44
CA GLU A 17 9.30 15.32 8.91
C GLU A 17 9.00 16.73 9.45
N PHE A 18 9.49 17.78 8.78
CA PHE A 18 9.23 19.18 9.13
C PHE A 18 7.74 19.57 9.08
N MET A 19 6.91 18.84 8.32
CA MET A 19 5.45 19.05 8.25
C MET A 19 4.67 18.13 9.18
N LYS A 20 5.30 17.11 9.77
CA LYS A 20 4.58 16.03 10.48
C LYS A 20 3.72 16.54 11.64
N ALA A 21 4.24 17.48 12.42
CA ALA A 21 3.52 18.06 13.55
C ALA A 21 2.20 18.73 13.13
N GLU A 22 2.18 19.34 11.94
CA GLU A 22 0.99 20.00 11.41
C GLU A 22 -0.09 19.01 10.96
N TYR A 23 0.30 17.85 10.42
CA TYR A 23 -0.63 16.91 9.76
C TYR A 23 -0.98 15.67 10.57
N ILE A 24 -0.24 15.36 11.64
CA ILE A 24 -0.50 14.18 12.47
C ILE A 24 -1.96 14.22 12.99
N LYS A 25 -2.67 13.09 12.85
CA LYS A 25 -4.10 12.93 13.21
C LYS A 25 -5.11 13.76 12.40
N LYS A 26 -4.68 14.60 11.44
CA LYS A 26 -5.57 15.37 10.56
C LYS A 26 -5.94 14.65 9.26
N ILE A 27 -5.15 13.64 8.88
CA ILE A 27 -5.31 12.88 7.63
C ILE A 27 -5.46 11.36 7.89
N PRO A 28 -6.42 10.94 8.74
CA PRO A 28 -6.50 9.57 9.25
C PRO A 28 -6.60 8.51 8.14
N ASN A 29 -7.36 8.80 7.07
CA ASN A 29 -7.49 7.87 5.94
C ASN A 29 -6.16 7.66 5.21
N ALA A 30 -5.40 8.74 4.97
CA ALA A 30 -4.09 8.64 4.31
C ALA A 30 -3.08 7.90 5.20
N GLN A 31 -3.13 8.11 6.52
CA GLN A 31 -2.29 7.38 7.48
C GLN A 31 -2.62 5.89 7.49
N TYR A 32 -3.91 5.55 7.51
CA TYR A 32 -4.37 4.17 7.47
C TYR A 32 -3.93 3.47 6.19
N ILE A 33 -4.12 4.11 5.02
CA ILE A 33 -3.69 3.57 3.72
C ILE A 33 -2.16 3.41 3.68
N GLY A 34 -1.39 4.37 4.18
CA GLY A 34 0.08 4.25 4.18
C GLY A 34 0.63 3.11 5.04
N THR A 35 -0.16 2.62 6.01
CA THR A 35 0.20 1.45 6.84
C THR A 35 -0.37 0.13 6.32
N ASN A 36 -1.59 0.14 5.78
CA ASN A 36 -2.33 -1.09 5.45
C ASN A 36 -2.47 -1.34 3.94
N GLY A 37 -2.27 -0.30 3.13
CA GLY A 37 -2.42 -0.33 1.70
C GLY A 37 -1.19 -0.88 0.99
N PHE A 38 -1.43 -1.48 -0.17
CA PHE A 38 -0.42 -1.89 -1.13
C PHE A 38 -1.04 -1.81 -2.55
N TYR A 39 -0.19 -1.88 -3.57
CA TYR A 39 -0.63 -1.82 -4.97
C TYR A 39 -0.33 -3.13 -5.68
N VAL A 40 -1.14 -3.45 -6.67
CA VAL A 40 -0.91 -4.53 -7.63
C VAL A 40 -0.76 -3.95 -9.03
N GLY A 41 -0.12 -4.70 -9.94
CA GLY A 41 -0.03 -4.29 -11.34
C GLY A 41 -1.40 -4.07 -11.95
N CYS A 42 -1.56 -2.99 -12.71
CA CYS A 42 -2.78 -2.67 -13.46
C CYS A 42 -2.42 -1.95 -14.78
N HIS A 43 -1.40 -2.46 -15.48
CA HIS A 43 -0.94 -1.87 -16.75
C HIS A 43 -1.54 -2.61 -17.95
N GLN A 44 -1.62 -1.96 -19.12
CA GLN A 44 -2.30 -2.52 -20.31
C GLN A 44 -1.72 -3.86 -20.83
N TYR A 45 -0.50 -4.23 -20.44
CA TYR A 45 0.14 -5.48 -20.86
C TYR A 45 -0.22 -6.69 -20.00
N LEU A 46 -1.03 -6.53 -18.94
CA LEU A 46 -1.52 -7.67 -18.18
C LEU A 46 -2.51 -8.46 -19.02
N LYS A 47 -2.24 -9.75 -19.15
CA LYS A 47 -3.14 -10.68 -19.80
C LYS A 47 -4.10 -11.27 -18.77
N LYS A 48 -5.15 -11.93 -19.26
CA LYS A 48 -6.12 -12.59 -18.40
C LYS A 48 -5.46 -13.64 -17.51
N GLU A 49 -4.46 -14.35 -18.02
CA GLU A 49 -3.74 -15.39 -17.28
C GLU A 49 -2.95 -14.82 -16.09
N ASP A 50 -2.40 -13.60 -16.22
CA ASP A 50 -1.70 -12.90 -15.14
C ASP A 50 -2.67 -12.54 -14.00
N LEU A 51 -3.88 -12.09 -14.36
CA LEU A 51 -4.94 -11.77 -13.41
C LEU A 51 -5.48 -13.03 -12.72
N ASP A 52 -5.70 -14.09 -13.48
CA ASP A 52 -6.15 -15.39 -12.96
C ASP A 52 -5.13 -15.96 -11.96
N PHE A 53 -3.83 -15.85 -12.28
CA PHE A 53 -2.76 -16.22 -11.35
C PHE A 53 -2.80 -15.36 -10.08
N MET A 54 -2.88 -14.04 -10.20
CA MET A 54 -2.95 -13.13 -9.06
C MET A 54 -4.14 -13.48 -8.13
N ILE A 55 -5.33 -13.72 -8.70
CA ILE A 55 -6.52 -14.14 -7.94
C ILE A 55 -6.28 -15.45 -7.21
N SER A 56 -5.64 -16.44 -7.86
CA SER A 56 -5.35 -17.74 -7.24
C SER A 56 -4.45 -17.61 -6.01
N VAL A 57 -3.43 -16.75 -6.09
CA VAL A 57 -2.51 -16.47 -4.98
C VAL A 57 -3.24 -15.77 -3.83
N PHE A 58 -4.06 -14.76 -4.12
CA PHE A 58 -4.85 -14.09 -3.08
C PHE A 58 -5.83 -15.04 -2.40
N LYS A 59 -6.54 -15.89 -3.16
CA LYS A 59 -7.44 -16.89 -2.59
C LYS A 59 -6.71 -17.82 -1.64
N LYS A 60 -5.54 -18.34 -2.04
CA LYS A 60 -4.72 -19.21 -1.20
C LYS A 60 -4.33 -18.50 0.11
N ILE A 61 -3.71 -17.32 0.01
CA ILE A 61 -3.24 -16.57 1.19
C ILE A 61 -4.38 -16.20 2.14
N LEU A 62 -5.56 -15.86 1.62
CA LEU A 62 -6.70 -15.46 2.44
C LEU A 62 -7.45 -16.64 3.05
N GLN A 63 -7.42 -17.83 2.42
CA GLN A 63 -8.00 -19.05 2.97
C GLN A 63 -7.09 -19.69 4.03
N ASP A 64 -5.77 -19.59 3.86
CA ASP A 64 -4.78 -20.10 4.82
C ASP A 64 -4.73 -19.29 6.13
N LYS A 65 -5.42 -18.14 6.20
CA LYS A 65 -5.52 -17.29 7.41
C LYS A 65 -6.65 -17.68 8.38
N LYS A 66 -7.18 -18.90 8.29
CA LYS A 66 -8.11 -19.44 9.29
C LYS A 66 -7.40 -20.07 10.48
#